data_AF-A0A150TWU5-F1
#
_entry.id   AF-A0A150TWU5-F1
#
_cell.length_a   1.000
_cell.length_b   1.000
_cell.length_c   1.000
_cell.angle_alpha   90.00
_cell.angle_beta   90.00
_cell.angle_gamma   90.00
#
_symmetry.space_group_name_H-M   'P 1'
#
loop_
_entity.id
_entity.type
_entity.pdbx_description
1 polymer ?
#
loop_
_entity_poly.entity_id
_entity_poly.type
_entity_poly.pdbx_seq_one_letter_code
_entity_poly.pdbx_strand_id
1 'polypeptide(L)'
;PAARAALAALLEHGAALLRSRGAAIDAAPLTDHDRDALVALYIVYGRPAVPVRNDQLQRIPVGWELLDGWRDPIQGALPSLGRIELRAPDGRRAPIGTGFLVAPELVMTARHVADDLRPEGAPPPRPGDRIDPAVGAQIDWRAEADNPDAFARFRIVELTWAHPEEDVALLRLSREGAEPAHARMPLPLPLCSAAPAQLDGALVFTGGYPVGGGEGALSWQRLQDIFPGVLGTKRLQPGKLLAPAWSAHRLQHDCSTLGGSSGAPLFLLERHRPLVIGVHVAGAPFTANVAAPTWRMRDALPRELLHTGAPGHGGIGFAPDPLGAGGA
;
A
#
# COMPACT_ATOMS: atom_id res chain seq x y z
N PRO A 1 -18.99 -0.76 -22.75
CA PRO A 1 -19.24 0.41 -23.65
C PRO A 1 -19.74 1.64 -22.89
N ALA A 2 -20.83 1.52 -22.10
CA ALA A 2 -21.38 2.63 -21.32
C ALA A 2 -20.43 3.19 -20.25
N ALA A 3 -19.80 2.33 -19.43
CA ALA A 3 -18.83 2.76 -18.41
C ALA A 3 -17.62 3.50 -19.03
N ARG A 4 -17.12 3.03 -20.18
CA ARG A 4 -16.01 3.68 -20.90
C ARG A 4 -16.42 5.06 -21.45
N ALA A 5 -17.64 5.21 -21.93
CA ALA A 5 -18.17 6.50 -22.38
C ALA A 5 -18.38 7.47 -21.20
N ALA A 6 -18.90 6.97 -20.07
CA ALA A 6 -19.08 7.75 -18.85
C ALA A 6 -17.73 8.24 -18.29
N LEU A 7 -16.72 7.37 -18.23
CA LEU A 7 -15.36 7.74 -17.83
C LEU A 7 -14.76 8.76 -18.80
N ALA A 8 -14.91 8.57 -20.12
CA ALA A 8 -14.40 9.52 -21.10
C ALA A 8 -15.00 10.92 -20.92
N ALA A 9 -16.32 11.02 -20.78
CA ALA A 9 -17.00 12.29 -20.53
C ALA A 9 -16.54 12.96 -19.21
N LEU A 10 -16.35 12.16 -18.16
CA LEU A 10 -15.84 12.65 -16.87
C LEU A 10 -14.40 13.20 -17.00
N LEU A 11 -13.53 12.50 -17.72
CA LEU A 11 -12.15 12.94 -17.96
C LEU A 11 -12.10 14.19 -18.85
N GLU A 12 -12.96 14.29 -19.86
CA GLU A 12 -13.11 15.49 -20.70
C GLU A 12 -13.55 16.71 -19.87
N HIS A 13 -14.51 16.53 -18.95
CA HIS A 13 -14.93 17.57 -18.01
C HIS A 13 -13.77 18.03 -17.12
N GLY A 14 -13.04 17.09 -16.51
CA GLY A 14 -11.89 17.39 -15.65
C GLY A 14 -10.78 18.13 -16.41
N ALA A 15 -10.48 17.70 -17.64
CA ALA A 15 -9.50 18.37 -18.49
C ALA A 15 -9.95 19.78 -18.91
N ALA A 16 -11.24 19.98 -19.20
CA ALA A 16 -11.80 21.29 -19.50
C ALA A 16 -11.72 22.22 -18.29
N LEU A 17 -11.99 21.69 -17.09
CA LEU A 17 -11.89 22.41 -15.83
C LEU A 17 -10.46 22.88 -15.53
N LEU A 18 -9.45 22.02 -15.73
CA LEU A 18 -8.05 22.41 -15.58
C LEU A 18 -7.64 23.51 -16.58
N ARG A 19 -8.10 23.42 -17.82
CA ARG A 19 -7.81 24.45 -18.84
C ARG A 19 -8.48 25.79 -18.53
N SER A 20 -9.73 25.76 -18.06
CA SER A 20 -10.50 26.98 -17.80
C SER A 20 -10.09 27.67 -16.50
N ARG A 21 -9.64 26.92 -15.48
CA ARG A 21 -9.35 27.49 -14.17
C ARG A 21 -7.95 28.09 -14.02
N GLY A 22 -6.95 27.71 -14.83
CA GLY A 22 -5.62 28.35 -14.84
C GLY A 22 -5.07 28.70 -13.44
N ALA A 23 -4.38 29.84 -13.31
CA ALA A 23 -3.99 30.43 -12.02
C ALA A 23 -5.03 31.43 -11.47
N ALA A 24 -6.31 31.29 -11.85
CA ALA A 24 -7.33 32.27 -11.51
C ALA A 24 -7.72 32.16 -10.03
N ILE A 25 -7.43 33.21 -9.26
CA ILE A 25 -7.65 33.32 -7.81
C ILE A 25 -9.15 33.35 -7.46
N ASP A 26 -10.03 33.70 -8.40
CA ASP A 26 -11.49 33.90 -8.19
C ASP A 26 -12.38 32.77 -8.74
N ALA A 27 -11.85 31.55 -8.89
CA ALA A 27 -12.65 30.44 -9.39
C ALA A 27 -13.78 30.06 -8.41
N ALA A 28 -15.02 29.91 -8.92
CA ALA A 28 -16.16 29.44 -8.14
C ALA A 28 -15.84 28.12 -7.39
N PRO A 29 -16.45 27.83 -6.22
CA PRO A 29 -16.24 26.55 -5.53
C PRO A 29 -16.43 25.35 -6.45
N LEU A 30 -15.63 24.30 -6.24
CA LEU A 30 -15.78 23.05 -7.00
C LEU A 30 -17.06 22.34 -6.58
N THR A 31 -17.88 21.94 -7.56
CA THR A 31 -19.00 21.02 -7.32
C THR A 31 -18.49 19.61 -7.03
N ASP A 32 -19.35 18.71 -6.56
CA ASP A 32 -18.99 17.31 -6.38
C ASP A 32 -18.62 16.63 -7.70
N HIS A 33 -19.29 17.02 -8.80
CA HIS A 33 -18.95 16.52 -10.13
C HIS A 33 -17.57 17.01 -10.59
N ASP A 34 -17.21 18.26 -10.31
CA ASP A 34 -15.88 18.80 -10.59
C ASP A 34 -14.81 18.05 -9.80
N ARG A 35 -15.07 17.80 -8.52
CA ARG A 35 -14.18 17.02 -7.65
C ARG A 35 -13.99 15.60 -8.16
N ASP A 36 -15.08 14.90 -8.48
CA ASP A 36 -15.03 13.56 -9.07
C ASP A 36 -14.21 13.53 -10.37
N ALA A 37 -14.39 14.53 -11.23
CA ALA A 37 -13.68 14.61 -12.50
C ALA A 37 -12.18 14.85 -12.32
N LEU A 38 -11.80 15.73 -11.39
CA LEU A 38 -10.40 16.00 -11.06
C LEU A 38 -9.73 14.77 -10.41
N VAL A 39 -10.43 14.07 -9.51
CA VAL A 39 -9.91 12.84 -8.89
C VAL A 39 -9.78 11.73 -9.93
N ALA A 40 -10.76 11.55 -10.82
CA ALA A 40 -10.67 10.57 -11.89
C ALA A 40 -9.50 10.86 -12.84
N LEU A 41 -9.32 12.12 -13.24
CA LEU A 41 -8.18 12.54 -14.07
C LEU A 41 -6.85 12.30 -13.34
N TYR A 42 -6.80 12.61 -12.05
CA TYR A 42 -5.65 12.37 -11.20
C TYR A 42 -5.31 10.89 -11.12
N ILE A 43 -6.27 10.01 -10.84
CA ILE A 43 -6.04 8.56 -10.75
C ILE A 43 -5.69 7.97 -12.12
N VAL A 44 -6.30 8.44 -13.22
CA VAL A 44 -6.08 7.81 -14.54
C VAL A 44 -4.76 8.27 -15.19
N TYR A 45 -4.40 9.55 -15.07
CA TYR A 45 -3.22 10.11 -15.74
C TYR A 45 -2.15 10.61 -14.77
N GLY A 46 -2.54 11.22 -13.66
CA GLY A 46 -1.58 11.80 -12.71
C GLY A 46 -0.80 10.74 -11.91
N ARG A 47 -1.51 9.80 -11.29
CA ARG A 47 -0.99 8.79 -10.36
C ARG A 47 -1.67 7.45 -10.62
N PRO A 48 -1.37 6.82 -11.76
CA PRO A 48 -2.06 5.63 -12.21
C PRO A 48 -1.77 4.42 -11.33
N ALA A 49 -2.82 3.70 -10.96
CA ALA A 49 -2.67 2.42 -10.27
C ALA A 49 -2.40 1.31 -11.30
N VAL A 50 -1.12 1.00 -11.51
CA VAL A 50 -0.60 0.05 -12.49
C VAL A 50 -0.91 -1.38 -12.03
N PRO A 51 -1.66 -2.18 -12.79
CA PRO A 51 -1.93 -3.58 -12.44
C PRO A 51 -0.65 -4.40 -12.38
N VAL A 52 -0.63 -5.38 -11.47
CA VAL A 52 0.39 -6.43 -11.42
C VAL A 52 -0.25 -7.74 -11.89
N ARG A 53 0.47 -8.49 -12.74
CA ARG A 53 0.09 -9.85 -13.17
C ARG A 53 1.32 -10.75 -13.24
N ASN A 54 1.26 -11.89 -12.57
CA ASN A 54 2.38 -12.83 -12.43
C ASN A 54 3.67 -12.15 -11.96
N ASP A 55 3.57 -11.33 -10.90
CA ASP A 55 4.64 -10.46 -10.37
C ASP A 55 5.20 -9.44 -11.37
N GLN A 56 4.60 -9.28 -12.56
CA GLN A 56 5.03 -8.33 -13.57
C GLN A 56 4.13 -7.10 -13.56
N LEU A 57 4.75 -5.93 -13.57
CA LEU A 57 4.04 -4.69 -13.85
C LEU A 57 3.41 -4.79 -15.24
N GLN A 58 2.18 -4.30 -15.39
CA GLN A 58 1.62 -4.10 -16.71
C GLN A 58 2.20 -2.82 -17.35
N ARG A 59 1.70 -2.44 -18.53
CA ARG A 59 2.18 -1.26 -19.27
C ARG A 59 2.24 -0.02 -18.36
N ILE A 60 3.42 0.59 -18.28
CA ILE A 60 3.62 1.86 -17.59
C ILE A 60 2.86 2.96 -18.35
N PRO A 61 2.01 3.75 -17.66
CA PRO A 61 1.27 4.82 -18.30
C PRO A 61 2.14 6.01 -18.65
N VAL A 62 1.64 6.84 -19.57
CA VAL A 62 2.32 8.07 -20.03
C VAL A 62 2.63 8.98 -18.85
N GLY A 63 3.84 9.55 -18.82
CA GLY A 63 4.32 10.44 -17.76
C GLY A 63 4.99 9.72 -16.58
N TRP A 64 5.00 8.38 -16.59
CA TRP A 64 5.65 7.54 -15.58
C TRP A 64 6.72 6.62 -16.16
N GLU A 65 7.19 6.86 -17.38
CA GLU A 65 8.16 6.04 -18.12
C GLU A 65 9.47 5.82 -17.34
N LEU A 66 9.81 6.73 -16.42
CA LEU A 66 10.94 6.55 -15.51
C LEU A 66 10.89 5.23 -14.73
N LEU A 67 9.69 4.68 -14.47
CA LEU A 67 9.49 3.41 -13.78
C LEU A 67 10.02 2.22 -14.57
N ASP A 68 10.17 2.32 -15.90
CA ASP A 68 10.80 1.26 -16.69
C ASP A 68 12.26 1.04 -16.29
N GLY A 69 12.96 2.10 -15.86
CA GLY A 69 14.31 2.01 -15.28
C GLY A 69 14.35 1.33 -13.90
N TRP A 70 13.20 1.18 -13.24
CA TRP A 70 13.04 0.57 -11.92
C TRP A 70 12.29 -0.75 -11.95
N ARG A 71 11.99 -1.27 -13.15
CA ARG A 71 11.11 -2.42 -13.33
C ARG A 71 11.59 -3.66 -12.58
N ASP A 72 12.84 -4.04 -12.76
CA ASP A 72 13.37 -5.25 -12.10
C ASP A 72 13.41 -5.10 -10.57
N PRO A 73 13.94 -4.01 -9.99
CA PRO A 73 13.90 -3.82 -8.54
C PRO A 73 12.48 -3.79 -7.97
N ILE A 74 11.53 -3.13 -8.64
CA ILE A 74 10.13 -3.08 -8.22
C ILE A 74 9.52 -4.49 -8.26
N GLN A 75 9.67 -5.21 -9.37
CA GLN A 75 9.13 -6.56 -9.53
C GLN A 75 9.77 -7.58 -8.59
N GLY A 76 11.00 -7.32 -8.13
CA GLY A 76 11.62 -8.10 -7.06
C GLY A 76 10.96 -7.86 -5.68
N ALA A 77 10.38 -6.69 -5.44
CA ALA A 77 9.74 -6.33 -4.17
C ALA A 77 8.24 -6.68 -4.11
N LEU A 78 7.51 -6.61 -5.23
CA LEU A 78 6.07 -6.87 -5.31
C LEU A 78 5.60 -8.24 -4.77
N PRO A 79 6.38 -9.35 -4.86
CA PRO A 79 6.00 -10.63 -4.27
C PRO A 79 5.85 -10.57 -2.75
N SER A 80 6.54 -9.63 -2.08
CA SER A 80 6.56 -9.47 -0.63
C SER A 80 5.39 -8.66 -0.07
N LEU A 81 4.50 -8.17 -0.94
CA LEU A 81 3.27 -7.45 -0.61
C LEU A 81 2.10 -8.41 -0.72
N GLY A 82 1.24 -8.44 0.29
CA GLY A 82 0.10 -9.34 0.37
C GLY A 82 -1.19 -8.65 0.79
N ARG A 83 -2.31 -9.19 0.31
CA ARG A 83 -3.66 -8.72 0.65
C ARG A 83 -4.08 -9.34 1.96
N ILE A 84 -4.36 -8.51 2.97
CA ILE A 84 -4.94 -9.00 4.22
C ILE A 84 -6.45 -9.12 4.03
N GLU A 85 -6.99 -10.30 4.30
CA GLU A 85 -8.38 -10.64 4.03
C GLU A 85 -9.00 -11.53 5.11
N LEU A 86 -10.31 -11.35 5.31
CA LEU A 86 -11.13 -12.16 6.21
C LEU A 86 -12.05 -13.09 5.43
N ARG A 87 -12.61 -14.10 6.09
CA ARG A 87 -13.70 -14.91 5.53
C ARG A 87 -15.03 -14.19 5.75
N ALA A 88 -15.70 -13.81 4.67
CA ALA A 88 -17.05 -13.26 4.73
C ALA A 88 -18.10 -14.36 5.00
N PRO A 89 -19.31 -14.00 5.50
CA PRO A 89 -20.39 -14.97 5.74
C PRO A 89 -20.82 -15.78 4.51
N ASP A 90 -20.69 -15.19 3.31
CA ASP A 90 -20.99 -15.86 2.03
C ASP A 90 -19.83 -16.76 1.53
N GLY A 91 -18.79 -16.93 2.35
CA GLY A 91 -17.61 -17.74 2.05
C GLY A 91 -16.53 -17.05 1.23
N ARG A 92 -16.79 -15.85 0.68
CA ARG A 92 -15.79 -15.09 -0.09
C ARG A 92 -14.69 -14.53 0.81
N ARG A 93 -13.58 -14.14 0.19
CA ARG A 93 -12.51 -13.40 0.84
C ARG A 93 -12.79 -11.90 0.76
N ALA A 94 -12.88 -11.25 1.91
CA ALA A 94 -13.11 -9.81 2.03
C ALA A 94 -11.78 -9.12 2.37
N PRO A 95 -11.19 -8.35 1.44
CA PRO A 95 -9.95 -7.62 1.73
C PRO A 95 -10.21 -6.48 2.71
N ILE A 96 -9.32 -6.33 3.69
CA ILE A 96 -9.39 -5.28 4.71
C ILE A 96 -8.16 -4.37 4.69
N GLY A 97 -7.07 -4.79 4.05
CA GLY A 97 -5.85 -4.01 4.00
C GLY A 97 -4.73 -4.68 3.23
N THR A 98 -3.54 -4.09 3.35
CA THR A 98 -2.30 -4.58 2.76
C THR A 98 -1.31 -4.87 3.89
N GLY A 99 -0.50 -5.90 3.72
CA GLY A 99 0.66 -6.14 4.58
C GLY A 99 1.89 -6.49 3.75
N PHE A 100 3.07 -6.43 4.35
CA PHE A 100 4.30 -6.85 3.70
C PHE A 100 5.22 -7.59 4.66
N LEU A 101 5.96 -8.56 4.12
CA LEU A 101 6.84 -9.40 4.91
C LEU A 101 8.11 -8.64 5.33
N VAL A 102 8.41 -8.61 6.63
CA VAL A 102 9.57 -7.88 7.20
C VAL A 102 10.57 -8.80 7.93
N ALA A 103 10.13 -10.01 8.27
CA ALA A 103 10.98 -11.12 8.70
C ALA A 103 10.31 -12.45 8.34
N PRO A 104 10.95 -13.62 8.50
CA PRO A 104 10.28 -14.90 8.35
C PRO A 104 9.00 -14.93 9.21
N GLU A 105 7.85 -15.15 8.55
CA GLU A 105 6.52 -15.23 9.19
C GLU A 105 6.04 -13.95 9.87
N LEU A 106 6.73 -12.82 9.74
CA LEU A 106 6.31 -11.53 10.32
C LEU A 106 5.92 -10.55 9.23
N VAL A 107 4.68 -10.11 9.31
CA VAL A 107 4.07 -9.14 8.40
C VAL A 107 3.89 -7.82 9.12
N MET A 108 4.32 -6.73 8.49
CA MET A 108 4.01 -5.38 8.92
C MET A 108 2.76 -4.86 8.19
N THR A 109 1.90 -4.14 8.92
CA THR A 109 0.67 -3.52 8.41
C THR A 109 0.31 -2.28 9.23
N ALA A 110 -0.78 -1.60 8.89
CA ALA A 110 -1.35 -0.56 9.74
C ALA A 110 -2.03 -1.18 10.97
N ARG A 111 -2.00 -0.49 12.11
CA ARG A 111 -2.60 -1.01 13.34
C ARG A 111 -4.12 -1.12 13.22
N HIS A 112 -4.80 -0.16 12.59
CA HIS A 112 -6.25 -0.27 12.39
C HIS A 112 -6.65 -1.48 11.52
N VAL A 113 -5.79 -1.92 10.59
CA VAL A 113 -6.02 -3.18 9.83
C VAL A 113 -5.89 -4.39 10.74
N ALA A 114 -4.95 -4.37 11.70
CA ALA A 114 -4.84 -5.42 12.71
C ALA A 114 -6.01 -5.40 13.71
N ASP A 115 -6.52 -4.22 14.06
CA ASP A 115 -7.67 -4.06 14.94
C ASP A 115 -8.95 -4.69 14.34
N ASP A 116 -9.05 -4.73 13.01
CA ASP A 116 -10.12 -5.39 12.26
C ASP A 116 -9.98 -6.93 12.20
N LEU A 117 -8.88 -7.51 12.70
CA LEU A 117 -8.70 -8.97 12.82
C LEU A 117 -9.42 -9.54 14.05
N ARG A 118 -10.69 -9.23 14.17
CA ARG A 118 -11.54 -9.60 15.30
C ARG A 118 -12.89 -10.12 14.81
N PRO A 119 -13.57 -10.96 15.61
CA PRO A 119 -14.99 -11.20 15.41
C PRO A 119 -15.78 -9.90 15.47
N GLU A 120 -16.89 -9.84 14.73
CA GLU A 120 -17.78 -8.68 14.76
C GLU A 120 -18.28 -8.41 16.19
N GLY A 121 -18.18 -7.17 16.64
CA GLY A 121 -18.56 -6.75 18.00
C GLY A 121 -17.55 -7.07 19.11
N ALA A 122 -16.46 -7.78 18.82
CA ALA A 122 -15.40 -8.02 19.80
C ALA A 122 -14.50 -6.78 19.99
N PRO A 123 -13.77 -6.65 21.12
CA PRO A 123 -12.71 -5.65 21.23
C PRO A 123 -11.56 -5.95 20.24
N PRO A 124 -10.77 -4.94 19.84
CA PRO A 124 -9.54 -5.16 19.07
C PRO A 124 -8.57 -6.10 19.79
N PRO A 125 -7.82 -6.95 19.06
CA PRO A 125 -6.75 -7.76 19.65
C PRO A 125 -5.66 -6.88 20.26
N ARG A 126 -4.96 -7.40 21.26
CA ARG A 126 -3.79 -6.77 21.88
C ARG A 126 -2.51 -7.52 21.48
N PRO A 127 -1.35 -6.86 21.56
CA PRO A 127 -0.07 -7.54 21.40
C PRO A 127 0.04 -8.79 22.29
N GLY A 128 0.37 -9.93 21.69
CA GLY A 128 0.41 -11.26 22.31
C GLY A 128 -0.87 -12.09 22.12
N ASP A 129 -1.98 -11.48 21.70
CA ASP A 129 -3.24 -12.20 21.48
C ASP A 129 -3.16 -13.07 20.21
N ARG A 130 -3.72 -14.28 20.31
CA ARG A 130 -3.97 -15.15 19.16
C ARG A 130 -5.17 -14.64 18.37
N ILE A 131 -5.07 -14.65 17.04
CA ILE A 131 -6.19 -14.34 16.17
C ILE A 131 -7.14 -15.53 16.14
N ASP A 132 -8.42 -15.28 16.36
CA ASP A 132 -9.46 -16.31 16.33
C ASP A 132 -9.53 -16.96 14.94
N PRO A 133 -9.28 -18.28 14.82
CA PRO A 133 -9.35 -19.00 13.55
C PRO A 133 -10.70 -18.85 12.82
N ALA A 134 -11.80 -18.60 13.54
CA ALA A 134 -13.14 -18.43 12.97
C ALA A 134 -13.26 -17.21 12.07
N VAL A 135 -12.47 -16.15 12.32
CA VAL A 135 -12.43 -14.95 11.45
C VAL A 135 -11.82 -15.29 10.08
N GLY A 136 -11.05 -16.37 10.00
CA GLY A 136 -10.45 -16.85 8.75
C GLY A 136 -9.42 -15.89 8.16
N ALA A 137 -8.73 -15.12 9.01
CA ALA A 137 -7.74 -14.12 8.65
C ALA A 137 -6.55 -14.74 7.90
N GLN A 138 -6.27 -14.22 6.70
CA GLN A 138 -5.18 -14.67 5.85
C GLN A 138 -4.49 -13.47 5.20
N ILE A 139 -3.24 -13.69 4.76
CA ILE A 139 -2.57 -12.84 3.79
C ILE A 139 -2.41 -13.59 2.47
N ASP A 140 -2.81 -12.98 1.35
CA ASP A 140 -2.66 -13.53 0.00
C ASP A 140 -1.59 -12.76 -0.80
N TRP A 141 -0.47 -13.42 -1.09
CA TRP A 141 0.64 -12.81 -1.84
C TRP A 141 0.35 -12.66 -3.34
N ARG A 142 -0.67 -13.34 -3.86
CA ARG A 142 -0.91 -13.52 -5.31
C ARG A 142 -2.25 -12.97 -5.79
N ALA A 143 -2.95 -12.20 -4.96
CA ALA A 143 -4.19 -11.51 -5.32
C ALA A 143 -4.00 -10.44 -6.42
N GLU A 144 -3.65 -10.87 -7.62
CA GLU A 144 -3.26 -10.07 -8.79
C GLU A 144 -4.39 -9.99 -9.82
N ALA A 145 -4.27 -9.08 -10.78
CA ALA A 145 -5.33 -8.88 -11.77
C ALA A 145 -5.42 -10.07 -12.74
N ASP A 146 -6.65 -10.39 -13.17
CA ASP A 146 -6.95 -11.34 -14.26
C ASP A 146 -6.45 -12.79 -14.01
N ASN A 147 -6.21 -13.15 -12.75
CA ASN A 147 -5.88 -14.51 -12.35
C ASN A 147 -6.44 -14.85 -10.95
N PRO A 148 -7.78 -14.95 -10.78
CA PRO A 148 -8.40 -15.17 -9.48
C PRO A 148 -8.07 -16.53 -8.86
N ASP A 149 -7.62 -17.49 -9.67
CA ASP A 149 -7.25 -18.85 -9.24
C ASP A 149 -5.79 -18.94 -8.75
N ALA A 150 -4.95 -17.94 -9.06
CA ALA A 150 -3.62 -17.84 -8.48
C ALA A 150 -3.70 -17.17 -7.11
N PHE A 151 -3.43 -17.94 -6.07
CA PHE A 151 -3.34 -17.46 -4.69
C PHE A 151 -2.17 -18.10 -3.97
N ALA A 152 -1.64 -17.41 -2.97
CA ALA A 152 -0.65 -17.94 -2.05
C ALA A 152 -0.98 -17.40 -0.67
N ARG A 153 -1.84 -18.13 0.04
CA ARG A 153 -2.46 -17.69 1.29
C ARG A 153 -1.79 -18.32 2.49
N PHE A 154 -1.56 -17.51 3.51
CA PHE A 154 -1.03 -17.94 4.80
C PHE A 154 -1.93 -17.38 5.91
N ARG A 155 -2.23 -18.21 6.92
CA ARG A 155 -3.06 -17.77 8.06
C ARG A 155 -2.31 -16.76 8.90
N ILE A 156 -3.02 -15.72 9.32
CA ILE A 156 -2.56 -14.80 10.35
C ILE A 156 -3.01 -15.37 11.70
N VAL A 157 -2.07 -15.57 12.63
CA VAL A 157 -2.34 -16.32 13.87
C VAL A 157 -2.10 -15.54 15.16
N GLU A 158 -1.46 -14.37 15.07
CA GLU A 158 -1.13 -13.57 16.25
C GLU A 158 -0.94 -12.11 15.88
N LEU A 159 -1.40 -11.21 16.75
CA LEU A 159 -0.91 -9.83 16.80
C LEU A 159 0.34 -9.82 17.69
N THR A 160 1.53 -9.80 17.09
CA THR A 160 2.79 -9.92 17.85
C THR A 160 3.21 -8.60 18.48
N TRP A 161 2.95 -7.47 17.82
CA TRP A 161 3.31 -6.15 18.32
C TRP A 161 2.45 -5.07 17.66
N ALA A 162 2.25 -3.96 18.36
CA ALA A 162 1.68 -2.74 17.82
C ALA A 162 2.48 -1.55 18.35
N HIS A 163 2.76 -0.57 17.50
CA HIS A 163 3.46 0.62 17.92
C HIS A 163 2.60 1.41 18.93
N PRO A 164 3.19 1.93 20.03
CA PRO A 164 2.43 2.64 21.05
C PRO A 164 1.77 3.93 20.54
N GLU A 165 2.44 4.64 19.64
CA GLU A 165 2.02 5.98 19.14
C GLU A 165 1.69 6.02 17.64
N GLU A 166 2.10 5.00 16.89
CA GLU A 166 2.01 4.99 15.43
C GLU A 166 0.97 3.95 15.03
N ASP A 167 0.33 4.16 13.90
CA ASP A 167 -0.70 3.26 13.40
C ASP A 167 -0.05 2.08 12.64
N VAL A 168 0.81 1.32 13.32
CA VAL A 168 1.58 0.22 12.73
C VAL A 168 1.57 -0.99 13.66
N ALA A 169 1.43 -2.18 13.06
CA ALA A 169 1.41 -3.45 13.77
C ALA A 169 2.22 -4.54 13.06
N LEU A 170 2.60 -5.56 13.83
CA LEU A 170 3.24 -6.78 13.36
C LEU A 170 2.34 -7.98 13.62
N LEU A 171 2.14 -8.76 12.57
CA LEU A 171 1.31 -9.96 12.55
C LEU A 171 2.17 -11.19 12.32
N ARG A 172 1.89 -12.27 13.04
CA ARG A 172 2.53 -13.57 12.81
C ARG A 172 1.73 -14.41 11.84
N LEU A 173 2.43 -15.02 10.89
CA LEU A 173 1.87 -16.00 9.97
C LEU A 173 2.14 -17.42 10.45
N SER A 174 1.26 -18.35 10.10
CA SER A 174 1.53 -19.78 10.20
C SER A 174 1.89 -20.36 8.83
N ARG A 175 2.91 -21.22 8.80
CA ARG A 175 3.21 -22.08 7.63
C ARG A 175 2.20 -23.22 7.48
N GLU A 176 1.56 -23.61 8.58
CA GLU A 176 0.56 -24.67 8.56
C GLU A 176 -0.76 -24.17 7.98
N GLY A 177 -1.27 -24.92 7.00
CA GLY A 177 -2.47 -24.52 6.27
C GLY A 177 -2.20 -23.41 5.25
N ALA A 178 -0.99 -23.35 4.70
CA ALA A 178 -0.73 -22.57 3.49
C ALA A 178 -1.57 -23.09 2.33
N GLU A 179 -2.11 -22.19 1.52
CA GLU A 179 -2.94 -22.52 0.36
C GLU A 179 -2.33 -21.89 -0.90
N PRO A 180 -1.94 -22.69 -1.92
CA PRO A 180 -1.85 -24.15 -1.90
C PRO A 180 -0.80 -24.66 -0.89
N ALA A 181 -0.85 -25.95 -0.54
CA ALA A 181 0.05 -26.55 0.47
C ALA A 181 1.56 -26.38 0.16
N HIS A 182 1.92 -26.17 -1.11
CA HIS A 182 3.29 -25.93 -1.54
C HIS A 182 3.63 -24.45 -1.74
N ALA A 183 2.75 -23.52 -1.36
CA ALA A 183 3.04 -22.09 -1.41
C ALA A 183 4.31 -21.77 -0.60
N ARG A 184 5.04 -20.77 -1.06
CA ARG A 184 6.26 -20.27 -0.40
C ARG A 184 6.02 -18.83 0.02
N MET A 185 6.51 -18.50 1.22
CA MET A 185 6.58 -17.09 1.62
C MET A 185 7.64 -16.38 0.75
N PRO A 186 7.40 -15.12 0.38
CA PRO A 186 8.37 -14.29 -0.33
C PRO A 186 9.57 -13.95 0.56
N LEU A 187 10.54 -13.21 0.01
CA LEU A 187 11.66 -12.69 0.79
C LEU A 187 11.22 -11.46 1.62
N PRO A 188 11.65 -11.34 2.88
CA PRO A 188 11.37 -10.14 3.65
C PRO A 188 11.97 -8.87 3.03
N LEU A 189 11.26 -7.76 3.14
CA LEU A 189 11.71 -6.45 2.72
C LEU A 189 12.49 -5.76 3.85
N PRO A 190 13.67 -5.18 3.56
CA PRO A 190 14.40 -4.40 4.54
C PRO A 190 13.71 -3.06 4.79
N LEU A 191 13.72 -2.64 6.06
CA LEU A 191 13.23 -1.33 6.50
C LEU A 191 14.36 -0.29 6.49
N CYS A 192 14.02 0.96 6.25
CA CYS A 192 14.98 2.05 6.38
C CYS A 192 15.34 2.29 7.86
N SER A 193 16.64 2.38 8.16
CA SER A 193 17.15 2.55 9.52
C SER A 193 17.42 4.01 9.92
N ALA A 194 17.44 4.92 8.96
CA ALA A 194 17.68 6.34 9.16
C ALA A 194 16.79 7.16 8.22
N ALA A 195 16.57 8.44 8.55
CA ALA A 195 15.84 9.32 7.64
C ALA A 195 16.69 9.57 6.37
N PRO A 196 16.13 9.37 5.17
CA PRO A 196 16.80 9.73 3.92
C PRO A 196 17.14 11.23 3.88
N ALA A 197 18.30 11.57 3.31
CA ALA A 197 18.78 12.96 3.29
C ALA A 197 17.89 13.92 2.47
N GLN A 198 17.21 13.43 1.43
CA GLN A 198 16.33 14.23 0.58
C GLN A 198 14.96 13.58 0.44
N LEU A 199 13.94 14.19 1.06
CA LEU A 199 12.56 13.70 1.03
C LEU A 199 11.66 14.53 0.11
N ASP A 200 11.81 15.85 0.09
CA ASP A 200 10.91 16.73 -0.66
C ASP A 200 10.93 16.42 -2.17
N GLY A 201 9.75 16.11 -2.72
CA GLY A 201 9.58 15.79 -4.13
C GLY A 201 10.18 14.46 -4.58
N ALA A 202 10.75 13.67 -3.67
CA ALA A 202 11.39 12.40 -3.99
C ALA A 202 10.39 11.41 -4.61
N LEU A 203 10.86 10.63 -5.58
CA LEU A 203 10.02 9.64 -6.27
C LEU A 203 9.78 8.45 -5.34
N VAL A 204 8.51 8.08 -5.22
CA VAL A 204 8.08 6.96 -4.40
C VAL A 204 7.09 6.10 -5.17
N PHE A 205 6.91 4.88 -4.69
CA PHE A 205 5.71 4.12 -5.01
C PHE A 205 5.20 3.41 -3.78
N THR A 206 3.92 3.07 -3.80
CA THR A 206 3.36 2.07 -2.90
C THR A 206 2.76 0.94 -3.72
N GLY A 207 2.50 -0.19 -3.07
CA GLY A 207 1.78 -1.30 -3.68
C GLY A 207 0.73 -1.82 -2.72
N GLY A 208 -0.51 -1.90 -3.18
CA GLY A 208 -1.63 -2.29 -2.34
C GLY A 208 -2.80 -2.88 -3.12
N TYR A 209 -3.90 -3.08 -2.40
CA TYR A 209 -5.10 -3.77 -2.90
C TYR A 209 -6.32 -2.86 -2.78
N PRO A 210 -6.44 -1.84 -3.66
CA PRO A 210 -7.53 -0.87 -3.58
C PRO A 210 -8.89 -1.56 -3.78
N VAL A 211 -9.77 -1.50 -2.78
CA VAL A 211 -11.11 -2.13 -2.77
C VAL A 211 -12.27 -1.16 -2.75
N GLY A 212 -12.07 0.11 -2.39
CA GLY A 212 -13.19 1.05 -2.26
C GLY A 212 -12.76 2.46 -1.85
N GLY A 213 -13.73 3.38 -1.84
CA GLY A 213 -13.53 4.75 -1.41
C GLY A 213 -13.74 4.90 0.11
N GLY A 214 -12.93 5.73 0.76
CA GLY A 214 -13.24 6.24 2.09
C GLY A 214 -14.22 7.41 2.04
N GLU A 215 -14.47 8.04 3.18
CA GLU A 215 -15.25 9.28 3.24
C GLU A 215 -14.62 10.37 2.34
N GLY A 216 -15.43 11.02 1.50
CA GLY A 216 -14.95 12.02 0.53
C GLY A 216 -14.23 11.46 -0.71
N ALA A 217 -14.16 10.13 -0.86
CA ALA A 217 -13.64 9.49 -2.07
C ALA A 217 -14.72 9.40 -3.17
N LEU A 218 -14.28 8.99 -4.37
CA LEU A 218 -15.16 8.72 -5.51
C LEU A 218 -16.31 7.77 -5.14
N SER A 219 -17.49 8.02 -5.70
CA SER A 219 -18.63 7.10 -5.56
C SER A 219 -18.29 5.70 -6.09
N TRP A 220 -18.98 4.68 -5.58
CA TRP A 220 -18.76 3.29 -6.02
C TRP A 220 -18.87 3.14 -7.54
N GLN A 221 -19.85 3.80 -8.17
CA GLN A 221 -20.00 3.78 -9.62
C GLN A 221 -18.77 4.35 -10.33
N ARG A 222 -18.19 5.44 -9.82
CA ARG A 222 -16.97 6.05 -10.41
C ARG A 222 -15.74 5.18 -10.22
N LEU A 223 -15.62 4.51 -9.07
CA LEU A 223 -14.57 3.52 -8.86
C LEU A 223 -14.70 2.35 -9.83
N GLN A 224 -15.92 1.89 -10.11
CA GLN A 224 -16.16 0.86 -11.13
C GLN A 224 -15.88 1.38 -12.56
N ASP A 225 -16.13 2.65 -12.84
CA ASP A 225 -15.80 3.24 -14.14
C ASP A 225 -14.27 3.27 -14.36
N ILE A 226 -13.49 3.62 -13.31
CA ILE A 226 -12.01 3.69 -13.35
C ILE A 226 -11.37 2.29 -13.27
N PHE A 227 -11.92 1.40 -12.45
CA PHE A 227 -11.44 0.05 -12.18
C PHE A 227 -12.51 -0.99 -12.56
N PRO A 228 -12.79 -1.20 -13.86
CA PRO A 228 -13.95 -1.95 -14.34
C PRO A 228 -13.95 -3.42 -13.89
N GLY A 229 -14.55 -3.70 -12.73
CA GLY A 229 -14.68 -5.04 -12.15
C GLY A 229 -13.40 -5.64 -11.55
N VAL A 230 -12.32 -4.88 -11.37
CA VAL A 230 -10.99 -5.42 -10.98
C VAL A 230 -10.45 -4.83 -9.67
N LEU A 231 -11.32 -4.35 -8.77
CA LEU A 231 -10.87 -3.91 -7.43
C LEU A 231 -10.34 -5.08 -6.58
N GLY A 232 -9.60 -4.75 -5.54
CA GLY A 232 -9.02 -5.71 -4.59
C GLY A 232 -7.85 -6.51 -5.13
N THR A 233 -7.30 -6.15 -6.29
CA THR A 233 -6.11 -6.80 -6.87
C THR A 233 -4.88 -5.91 -6.75
N LYS A 234 -3.71 -6.55 -6.65
CA LYS A 234 -2.41 -5.90 -6.45
C LYS A 234 -2.14 -4.87 -7.53
N ARG A 235 -1.84 -3.65 -7.11
CA ARG A 235 -1.47 -2.55 -7.98
C ARG A 235 -0.28 -1.80 -7.42
N LEU A 236 0.60 -1.36 -8.30
CA LEU A 236 1.60 -0.36 -7.99
C LEU A 236 0.98 1.03 -8.17
N GLN A 237 1.12 1.89 -7.18
CA GLN A 237 0.66 3.28 -7.20
C GLN A 237 1.90 4.19 -7.07
N PRO A 238 2.40 4.74 -8.19
CA PRO A 238 3.56 5.60 -8.15
C PRO A 238 3.17 7.01 -7.69
N GLY A 239 4.14 7.75 -7.20
CA GLY A 239 3.94 9.10 -6.71
C GLY A 239 5.22 9.81 -6.32
N LYS A 240 5.05 10.86 -5.54
CA LYS A 240 6.10 11.67 -4.95
C LYS A 240 5.79 11.90 -3.49
N LEU A 241 6.84 12.12 -2.71
CA LEU A 241 6.71 12.80 -1.44
C LEU A 241 6.34 14.27 -1.70
N LEU A 242 5.44 14.82 -0.89
CA LEU A 242 5.02 16.21 -0.99
C LEU A 242 6.15 17.15 -0.54
N ALA A 243 5.93 18.46 -0.66
CA ALA A 243 6.81 19.48 -0.09
C ALA A 243 5.94 20.39 0.81
N PRO A 244 6.13 20.38 2.15
CA PRO A 244 7.10 19.56 2.88
C PRO A 244 6.70 18.07 2.89
N ALA A 245 7.68 17.18 2.70
CA ALA A 245 7.49 15.72 2.73
C ALA A 245 7.17 15.20 4.13
N TRP A 246 7.37 16.04 5.13
CA TRP A 246 7.24 15.69 6.53
C TRP A 246 6.29 16.65 7.23
N SER A 247 5.26 16.10 7.86
CA SER A 247 4.30 16.86 8.68
C SER A 247 3.78 15.99 9.82
N ALA A 248 3.66 16.57 11.02
CA ALA A 248 3.12 15.89 12.20
C ALA A 248 3.69 14.47 12.43
N HIS A 249 5.02 14.31 12.28
CA HIS A 249 5.74 13.03 12.41
C HIS A 249 5.38 11.95 11.37
N ARG A 250 4.77 12.32 10.26
CA ARG A 250 4.42 11.43 9.15
C ARG A 250 5.04 11.92 7.85
N LEU A 251 5.33 10.95 6.98
CA LEU A 251 5.66 11.21 5.58
C LEU A 251 4.38 11.54 4.82
N GLN A 252 4.42 12.56 3.97
CA GLN A 252 3.33 12.96 3.10
C GLN A 252 3.65 12.56 1.67
N HIS A 253 2.74 11.84 1.02
CA HIS A 253 2.90 11.40 -0.37
C HIS A 253 1.61 11.56 -1.16
N ASP A 254 1.74 11.47 -2.48
CA ASP A 254 0.63 11.72 -3.40
C ASP A 254 0.19 10.48 -4.20
N CYS A 255 0.78 9.31 -3.97
CA CYS A 255 0.35 8.04 -4.61
C CYS A 255 -1.17 7.85 -4.49
N SER A 256 -1.87 7.40 -5.54
CA SER A 256 -3.34 7.21 -5.52
C SER A 256 -3.78 5.99 -4.72
N THR A 257 -3.83 6.13 -3.40
CA THR A 257 -4.36 5.11 -2.49
C THR A 257 -5.88 5.17 -2.37
N LEU A 258 -6.46 4.04 -1.99
CA LEU A 258 -7.88 3.83 -1.73
C LEU A 258 -8.02 2.90 -0.52
N GLY A 259 -9.24 2.70 -0.03
CA GLY A 259 -9.52 1.67 0.97
C GLY A 259 -8.90 0.33 0.57
N GLY A 260 -8.30 -0.38 1.52
CA GLY A 260 -7.48 -1.58 1.26
C GLY A 260 -6.00 -1.31 0.99
N SER A 261 -5.58 -0.06 0.76
CA SER A 261 -4.15 0.30 0.65
C SER A 261 -3.48 0.48 2.02
N SER A 262 -4.24 0.63 3.10
CA SER A 262 -3.69 0.75 4.45
C SER A 262 -2.78 -0.42 4.80
N GLY A 263 -1.63 -0.12 5.40
CA GLY A 263 -0.57 -1.07 5.71
C GLY A 263 0.41 -1.34 4.58
N ALA A 264 0.17 -0.77 3.38
CA ALA A 264 1.10 -0.91 2.26
C ALA A 264 2.45 -0.25 2.54
N PRO A 265 3.57 -0.85 2.12
CA PRO A 265 4.87 -0.22 2.19
C PRO A 265 4.96 0.99 1.25
N LEU A 266 5.59 2.05 1.70
CA LEU A 266 5.99 3.19 0.90
C LEU A 266 7.48 3.03 0.58
N PHE A 267 7.78 2.88 -0.71
CA PHE A 267 9.13 2.69 -1.20
C PHE A 267 9.69 3.99 -1.75
N LEU A 268 10.93 4.29 -1.37
CA LEU A 268 11.73 5.33 -2.00
C LEU A 268 12.44 4.75 -3.22
N LEU A 269 12.29 5.41 -4.37
CA LEU A 269 13.01 5.07 -5.60
C LEU A 269 14.36 5.80 -5.63
N GLU A 270 15.34 5.21 -4.94
CA GLU A 270 16.71 5.70 -4.89
C GLU A 270 17.72 4.61 -5.21
N ARG A 271 18.86 5.03 -5.78
CA ARG A 271 19.78 4.24 -6.63
C ARG A 271 19.83 2.72 -6.33
N HIS A 272 19.52 1.93 -7.36
CA HIS A 272 19.71 0.47 -7.49
C HIS A 272 18.74 -0.47 -6.75
N ARG A 273 18.02 -0.08 -5.68
CA ARG A 273 17.02 -0.95 -5.01
C ARG A 273 15.92 -0.15 -4.30
N PRO A 274 14.65 -0.59 -4.32
CA PRO A 274 13.58 0.05 -3.56
C PRO A 274 13.77 -0.20 -2.06
N LEU A 275 13.67 0.87 -1.27
CA LEU A 275 13.79 0.82 0.19
C LEU A 275 12.46 1.21 0.85
N VAL A 276 11.99 0.43 1.83
CA VAL A 276 10.75 0.75 2.56
C VAL A 276 11.01 1.87 3.57
N ILE A 277 10.54 3.07 3.24
CA ILE A 277 10.71 4.28 4.06
C ILE A 277 9.51 4.55 4.96
N GLY A 278 8.35 3.96 4.67
CA GLY A 278 7.17 4.12 5.51
C GLY A 278 6.12 3.03 5.32
N VAL A 279 5.10 3.07 6.17
CA VAL A 279 3.89 2.26 6.09
C VAL A 279 2.73 3.21 5.85
N HIS A 280 2.00 3.08 4.75
CA HIS A 280 0.82 3.90 4.46
C HIS A 280 -0.29 3.61 5.48
N VAL A 281 -0.81 4.66 6.14
CA VAL A 281 -1.78 4.50 7.23
C VAL A 281 -3.06 5.30 7.03
N ALA A 282 -3.01 6.41 6.30
CA ALA A 282 -4.19 7.24 6.07
C ALA A 282 -4.07 8.07 4.81
N GLY A 283 -5.20 8.59 4.36
CA GLY A 283 -5.28 9.48 3.21
C GLY A 283 -6.45 10.42 3.32
N ALA A 284 -6.24 11.67 2.89
CA ALA A 284 -7.29 12.66 2.73
C ALA A 284 -7.31 13.14 1.27
N PRO A 285 -8.42 12.93 0.53
CA PRO A 285 -8.56 13.41 -0.84
C PRO A 285 -8.22 14.90 -0.95
N PHE A 286 -7.49 15.27 -2.01
CA PHE A 286 -7.03 16.65 -2.28
C PHE A 286 -6.05 17.27 -1.27
N THR A 287 -5.67 16.55 -0.22
CA THR A 287 -4.71 17.03 0.79
C THR A 287 -3.39 16.26 0.68
N ALA A 288 -3.36 15.04 1.21
CA ALA A 288 -2.17 14.19 1.25
C ALA A 288 -2.54 12.77 1.66
N ASN A 289 -1.71 11.82 1.25
CA ASN A 289 -1.61 10.53 1.91
C ASN A 289 -0.47 10.56 2.93
N VAL A 290 -0.62 9.82 4.02
CA VAL A 290 0.34 9.80 5.12
C VAL A 290 0.87 8.40 5.39
N ALA A 291 2.17 8.32 5.67
CA ALA A 291 2.86 7.10 6.04
C ALA A 291 3.65 7.25 7.33
N ALA A 292 3.60 6.22 8.18
CA ALA A 292 4.41 6.08 9.37
C ALA A 292 5.85 5.72 8.96
N PRO A 293 6.87 6.53 9.30
CA PRO A 293 8.24 6.36 8.85
C PRO A 293 8.96 5.18 9.54
N THR A 294 9.59 4.31 8.77
CA THR A 294 10.18 3.06 9.29
C THR A 294 11.38 3.27 10.20
N TRP A 295 12.20 4.29 9.96
CA TRP A 295 13.37 4.62 10.80
C TRP A 295 12.99 5.06 12.22
N ARG A 296 11.74 5.47 12.44
CA ARG A 296 11.20 5.81 13.77
C ARG A 296 10.72 4.58 14.55
N MET A 297 10.55 3.44 13.90
CA MET A 297 10.00 2.22 14.51
C MET A 297 11.07 1.39 15.21
N ARG A 298 12.34 1.49 14.78
CA ARG A 298 13.43 0.61 15.24
C ARG A 298 13.55 0.58 16.76
N ASP A 299 13.52 1.74 17.40
CA ASP A 299 13.75 1.86 18.84
C ASP A 299 12.52 1.43 19.67
N ALA A 300 11.34 1.35 19.05
CA ALA A 300 10.10 0.88 19.67
C ALA A 300 9.86 -0.63 19.49
N LEU A 301 10.63 -1.29 18.61
CA LEU A 301 10.53 -2.73 18.38
C LEU A 301 11.17 -3.52 19.55
N PRO A 302 10.52 -4.58 20.03
CA PRO A 302 11.12 -5.52 20.96
C PRO A 302 12.44 -6.07 20.39
N ARG A 303 13.46 -6.20 21.25
CA ARG A 303 14.82 -6.60 20.82
C ARG A 303 14.84 -7.98 20.16
N GLU A 304 13.97 -8.88 20.62
CA GLU A 304 13.79 -10.22 20.07
C GLU A 304 13.25 -10.23 18.63
N LEU A 305 12.61 -9.14 18.20
CA LEU A 305 12.12 -8.99 16.82
C LEU A 305 13.15 -8.31 15.92
N LEU A 306 14.28 -7.83 16.45
CA LEU A 306 15.34 -7.19 15.67
C LEU A 306 16.42 -8.21 15.28
N HIS A 307 16.99 -8.04 14.09
CA HIS A 307 18.22 -8.74 13.70
C HIS A 307 19.33 -7.75 13.33
N THR A 308 20.58 -8.12 13.59
CA THR A 308 21.78 -7.32 13.28
C THR A 308 22.62 -7.86 12.10
N GLY A 309 22.09 -8.82 11.32
CA GLY A 309 22.80 -9.49 10.21
C GLY A 309 22.03 -9.55 8.87
N ALA A 310 22.63 -10.23 7.87
CA ALA A 310 22.16 -10.26 6.48
C ALA A 310 20.78 -10.93 6.28
N PRO A 311 20.01 -10.57 5.23
CA PRO A 311 18.65 -11.07 5.01
C PRO A 311 18.61 -12.60 4.81
N GLY A 312 17.72 -13.30 5.51
CA GLY A 312 17.39 -14.70 5.22
C GLY A 312 17.28 -15.64 6.43
N HIS A 313 17.84 -15.28 7.58
CA HIS A 313 17.81 -16.10 8.80
C HIS A 313 17.70 -15.23 10.08
N GLY A 314 16.51 -14.78 10.47
CA GLY A 314 16.31 -14.02 11.72
C GLY A 314 15.24 -12.92 11.64
N GLY A 315 15.15 -12.12 12.72
CA GLY A 315 14.20 -11.01 12.91
C GLY A 315 14.28 -9.88 11.87
N ILE A 316 13.56 -8.80 12.14
CA ILE A 316 13.37 -7.65 11.24
C ILE A 316 14.72 -7.01 10.88
N GLY A 317 14.98 -6.93 9.58
CA GLY A 317 16.18 -6.33 9.02
C GLY A 317 16.01 -4.84 8.74
N PHE A 318 16.99 -4.06 9.18
CA PHE A 318 17.09 -2.63 8.90
C PHE A 318 18.33 -2.37 8.04
N ALA A 319 18.17 -1.64 6.94
CA ALA A 319 19.28 -1.24 6.08
C ALA A 319 19.69 0.21 6.36
N PRO A 320 21.00 0.55 6.38
CA PRO A 320 21.45 1.94 6.41
C PRO A 320 20.88 2.72 5.21
N ASP A 321 20.74 4.03 5.39
CA ASP A 321 20.48 4.94 4.27
C ASP A 321 21.54 4.69 3.18
N PRO A 322 21.16 4.39 1.92
CA PRO A 322 22.11 4.27 0.82
C PRO A 322 22.90 5.57 0.55
N LEU A 323 22.50 6.72 1.11
CA LEU A 323 23.26 7.97 1.07
C LEU A 323 24.33 8.07 2.19
N GLY A 324 24.38 7.10 3.10
CA GLY A 324 25.27 7.08 4.26
C GLY A 324 26.40 6.05 4.22
N ALA A 325 26.98 5.76 3.04
CA ALA A 325 28.31 5.15 2.89
C ALA A 325 28.76 5.21 1.43
N GLY A 326 29.14 6.41 0.97
CA GLY A 326 29.82 6.60 -0.31
C GLY A 326 31.02 7.51 -0.13
N GLY A 327 32.21 6.92 0.03
CA GLY A 327 33.49 7.55 -0.28
C GLY A 327 34.33 8.07 0.90
N ALA A 328 35.04 7.15 1.56
CA ALA A 328 36.49 7.28 1.76
C ALA A 328 37.12 5.93 1.43
#